data_AF-A0A9Q3C5A1-F1
#
_entry.id   AF-A0A9Q3C5A1-F1
#
_cell.length_a   1.000
_cell.length_b   1.000
_cell.length_c   1.000
_cell.angle_alpha   90.00
_cell.angle_beta   90.00
_cell.angle_gamma   90.00
#
_symmetry.space_group_name_H-M   'P 1'
#
loop_
_entity.id
_entity.type
_entity.pdbx_description
1 polymer ?
#
loop_
_entity_poly.entity_id
_entity_poly.type
_entity_poly.pdbx_seq_one_letter_code
_entity_poly.pdbx_strand_id
1 'polypeptide(L)'
;MLGIKLSFSTAYHPQKYVLAKIMIQTMKDIIRRFCAHGMEYKDHNKYTHDWVTLLLALQLADNTRRHSSTGKSPSLVEKGCNPSFPVDHLKKNLLTIHPTDKYFHDICKRECDTDAKCIAEAKE
;
A
#
# COMPACT_ATOMS: atom_id res chain seq x y z
N MET A 1 -10.64 25.68 -27.63
CA MET A 1 -9.86 24.41 -27.63
C MET A 1 -8.64 24.59 -26.75
N LEU A 2 -8.34 23.66 -25.83
CA LEU A 2 -7.27 23.76 -24.82
C LEU A 2 -5.81 23.64 -25.37
N GLY A 3 -5.60 23.79 -26.69
CA GLY A 3 -4.26 23.67 -27.30
C GLY A 3 -3.64 22.26 -27.28
N ILE A 4 -4.42 21.23 -26.94
CA ILE A 4 -3.92 19.84 -26.79
C ILE A 4 -3.86 19.15 -28.16
N LYS A 5 -2.70 18.57 -28.49
CA LYS A 5 -2.52 17.73 -29.69
C LYS A 5 -2.87 16.27 -29.37
N LEU A 6 -3.91 15.76 -30.02
CA LEU A 6 -4.31 14.37 -29.88
C LEU A 6 -3.33 13.45 -30.65
N SER A 7 -2.87 12.40 -29.98
CA SER A 7 -1.90 11.43 -30.50
C SER A 7 -2.51 10.04 -30.46
N PHE A 8 -2.81 9.47 -31.63
CA PHE A 8 -3.35 8.12 -31.78
C PHE A 8 -2.25 7.10 -32.09
N SER A 9 -2.43 5.85 -31.68
CA SER A 9 -1.65 4.74 -32.25
C SER A 9 -2.20 4.31 -33.59
N THR A 10 -1.35 3.64 -34.35
CA THR A 10 -1.84 2.80 -35.44
C THR A 10 -2.68 1.67 -34.84
N ALA A 11 -3.69 1.23 -35.61
CA ALA A 11 -4.56 0.14 -35.19
C ALA A 11 -3.73 -1.13 -34.90
N TYR A 12 -4.14 -1.89 -33.89
CA TYR A 12 -3.49 -3.16 -33.47
C TYR A 12 -1.98 -3.06 -33.15
N HIS A 13 -1.46 -1.86 -32.86
CA HIS A 13 -0.08 -1.65 -32.49
C HIS A 13 0.05 -1.23 -31.00
N PRO A 14 -0.11 -2.17 -30.04
CA PRO A 14 -0.10 -1.86 -28.61
C PRO A 14 1.26 -1.36 -28.11
N GLN A 15 2.35 -1.54 -28.88
CA GLN A 15 3.69 -1.09 -28.49
C GLN A 15 3.77 0.43 -28.26
N LYS A 16 2.94 1.22 -28.96
CA LYS A 16 2.95 2.69 -28.82
C LYS A 16 2.47 3.17 -27.44
N TYR A 17 1.71 2.35 -26.72
CA TYR A 17 1.20 2.64 -25.38
C TYR A 17 1.70 1.63 -24.34
N VAL A 18 2.92 1.13 -24.51
CA VAL A 18 3.52 0.12 -23.60
C VAL A 18 3.51 0.58 -22.15
N LEU A 19 3.85 1.84 -21.89
CA LEU A 19 3.85 2.37 -20.53
C LEU A 19 2.45 2.30 -19.90
N ALA A 20 1.42 2.74 -20.62
CA ALA A 20 0.04 2.66 -20.16
C ALA A 20 -0.39 1.19 -19.94
N LYS A 21 0.01 0.29 -20.84
CA LYS A 21 -0.29 -1.15 -20.71
C LYS A 21 0.36 -1.76 -19.47
N ILE A 22 1.61 -1.43 -19.18
CA ILE A 22 2.34 -1.89 -17.98
C ILE A 22 1.67 -1.34 -16.71
N MET A 23 1.27 -0.07 -16.72
CA MET A 23 0.58 0.58 -15.61
C MET A 23 -0.77 -0.07 -15.33
N ILE A 24 -1.58 -0.29 -16.38
CA ILE A 24 -2.86 -1.02 -16.28
C ILE A 24 -2.65 -2.43 -15.72
N GLN A 25 -1.63 -3.15 -16.20
CA GLN A 25 -1.33 -4.50 -15.72
C GLN A 25 -0.94 -4.48 -14.24
N THR A 26 -0.09 -3.54 -13.84
CA THR A 26 0.34 -3.37 -12.46
C THR A 26 -0.83 -3.07 -11.53
N MET A 27 -1.70 -2.12 -11.93
CA MET A 27 -2.92 -1.80 -11.18
C MET A 27 -3.86 -3.02 -11.07
N LYS A 28 -4.05 -3.77 -12.16
CA LYS A 28 -4.85 -5.01 -12.14
C LYS A 28 -4.27 -6.02 -11.15
N ASP A 29 -2.97 -6.21 -11.14
CA ASP A 29 -2.32 -7.18 -10.26
C ASP A 29 -2.38 -6.76 -8.79
N ILE A 30 -2.29 -5.46 -8.50
CA ILE A 30 -2.44 -4.96 -7.13
C ILE A 30 -3.90 -5.12 -6.68
N ILE A 31 -4.89 -4.71 -7.49
CA ILE A 31 -6.31 -4.90 -7.17
C ILE A 31 -6.62 -6.38 -6.93
N ARG A 32 -6.13 -7.27 -7.80
CA ARG A 32 -6.30 -8.72 -7.61
C ARG A 32 -5.70 -9.22 -6.30
N ARG A 33 -4.50 -8.79 -5.93
CA ARG A 33 -3.86 -9.22 -4.67
C ARG A 33 -4.61 -8.69 -3.45
N PHE A 34 -5.07 -7.45 -3.48
CA PHE A 34 -5.86 -6.85 -2.42
C PHE A 34 -7.24 -7.49 -2.28
N CYS A 35 -7.90 -7.84 -3.39
CA CYS A 35 -9.19 -8.54 -3.36
C CYS A 35 -9.06 -10.05 -3.06
N ALA A 36 -7.93 -10.68 -3.40
CA ALA A 36 -7.69 -12.11 -3.18
C ALA A 36 -7.19 -12.43 -1.77
N HIS A 37 -6.47 -11.52 -1.12
CA HIS A 37 -6.39 -11.54 0.33
C HIS A 37 -7.79 -11.21 0.83
N GLY A 38 -8.57 -12.26 1.10
CA GLY A 38 -9.86 -12.18 1.76
C GLY A 38 -9.68 -11.61 3.15
N MET A 39 -9.39 -10.30 3.22
CA MET A 39 -9.65 -9.53 4.40
C MET A 39 -11.16 -9.70 4.60
N GLU A 40 -11.52 -10.42 5.66
CA GLU A 40 -12.83 -10.36 6.30
C GLU A 40 -13.14 -8.95 6.82
N TYR A 41 -12.71 -7.92 6.12
CA TYR A 41 -13.06 -6.54 6.33
C TYR A 41 -14.40 -6.33 5.62
N LYS A 42 -15.37 -7.12 6.07
CA LYS A 42 -16.77 -6.75 5.96
C LYS A 42 -16.88 -5.49 6.80
N ASP A 43 -17.15 -4.36 6.16
CA ASP A 43 -17.74 -3.24 6.89
C ASP A 43 -18.97 -3.77 7.66
N HIS A 44 -19.45 -3.08 8.69
CA HIS A 44 -20.59 -3.48 9.52
C HIS A 44 -21.81 -4.01 8.71
N ASN A 45 -21.90 -3.62 7.43
CA ASN A 45 -22.92 -4.01 6.46
C ASN A 45 -22.61 -5.26 5.57
N LYS A 46 -21.54 -6.04 5.81
CA LYS A 46 -21.19 -7.26 5.06
C LYS A 46 -20.86 -7.10 3.56
N TYR A 47 -20.58 -5.89 3.07
CA TYR A 47 -20.20 -5.66 1.67
C TYR A 47 -18.69 -5.87 1.44
N THR A 48 -18.37 -6.61 0.38
CA THR A 48 -17.04 -6.69 -0.21
C THR A 48 -16.60 -5.30 -0.66
N HIS A 49 -15.38 -4.87 -0.33
CA HIS A 49 -14.89 -3.54 -0.66
C HIS A 49 -15.11 -3.16 -2.12
N ASP A 50 -15.77 -2.01 -2.33
CA ASP A 50 -15.88 -1.37 -3.61
C ASP A 50 -14.47 -1.00 -4.11
N TRP A 51 -14.02 -1.67 -5.18
CA TRP A 51 -12.71 -1.44 -5.79
C TRP A 51 -12.54 0.01 -6.27
N VAL A 52 -13.64 0.74 -6.49
CA VAL A 52 -13.62 2.17 -6.83
C VAL A 52 -13.09 3.00 -5.65
N THR A 53 -13.51 2.70 -4.42
CA THR A 53 -13.03 3.38 -3.22
C THR A 53 -11.55 3.07 -2.97
N LEU A 54 -11.13 1.85 -3.29
CA LEU A 54 -9.73 1.42 -3.18
C LEU A 54 -8.81 2.09 -4.21
N LEU A 55 -9.34 2.58 -5.32
CA LEU A 55 -8.55 3.16 -6.41
C LEU A 55 -7.72 4.36 -5.92
N LEU A 56 -8.27 5.18 -5.02
CA LEU A 56 -7.57 6.34 -4.46
C LEU A 56 -6.36 5.91 -3.62
N ALA A 57 -6.56 4.95 -2.71
CA ALA A 57 -5.50 4.41 -1.88
C ALA A 57 -4.41 3.73 -2.73
N LEU A 58 -4.82 3.02 -3.78
CA LEU A 58 -3.93 2.37 -4.73
C LEU A 58 -3.09 3.38 -5.51
N GLN A 59 -3.71 4.43 -6.04
CA GLN A 59 -3.01 5.48 -6.78
C GLN A 59 -1.97 6.17 -5.89
N LEU A 60 -2.30 6.39 -4.62
CA LEU A 60 -1.38 6.97 -3.65
C LEU A 60 -0.21 6.03 -3.34
N ALA A 61 -0.48 4.73 -3.16
CA ALA A 61 0.55 3.72 -2.95
C ALA A 61 1.49 3.59 -4.16
N ASP A 62 0.96 3.58 -5.38
CA ASP A 62 1.76 3.46 -6.60
C ASP A 62 2.65 4.70 -6.82
N ASN A 63 2.11 5.91 -6.59
CA ASN A 63 2.88 7.15 -6.74
C ASN A 63 3.99 7.32 -5.70
N THR A 64 3.90 6.65 -4.56
CA THR A 64 4.89 6.73 -3.47
C THR A 64 5.84 5.55 -3.44
N ARG A 65 5.54 4.49 -4.20
CA ARG A 65 6.41 3.33 -4.37
C ARG A 65 7.65 3.70 -5.18
N ARG A 66 8.81 3.28 -4.70
CA ARG A 66 10.08 3.41 -5.44
C ARG A 66 10.09 2.44 -6.61
N HIS A 67 10.36 2.95 -7.81
CA HIS A 67 10.54 2.11 -8.99
C HIS A 67 11.88 1.37 -8.92
N SER A 68 11.91 0.11 -9.35
CA SER A 68 13.08 -0.77 -9.21
C SER A 68 14.30 -0.26 -9.99
N SER A 69 14.10 0.30 -11.18
CA SER A 69 15.21 0.77 -12.03
C SER A 69 15.77 2.13 -11.62
N THR A 70 14.95 3.04 -11.12
CA THR A 70 15.37 4.42 -10.81
C THR A 70 15.60 4.65 -9.32
N GLY A 71 15.09 3.76 -8.46
CA GLY A 71 15.10 3.92 -7.00
C GLY A 71 14.23 5.08 -6.49
N LYS A 72 13.55 5.81 -7.39
CA LYS A 72 12.74 6.99 -7.09
C LYS A 72 11.26 6.68 -7.25
N SER A 73 10.43 7.36 -6.48
CA SER A 73 8.97 7.30 -6.59
C SER A 73 8.45 8.26 -7.68
N PRO A 74 7.34 7.94 -8.37
CA PRO A 74 6.74 8.85 -9.34
C PRO A 74 6.44 10.24 -8.78
N SER A 75 5.88 10.33 -7.56
CA SER A 75 5.60 11.62 -6.91
C SER A 75 6.85 12.45 -6.64
N LEU A 76 7.99 11.81 -6.31
CA LEU A 76 9.27 12.50 -6.17
C LEU A 76 9.77 13.06 -7.51
N VAL A 77 9.56 12.34 -8.62
CA VAL A 77 9.99 12.77 -9.95
C VAL A 77 9.09 13.88 -10.50
N GLU A 78 7.77 13.79 -10.26
CA GLU A 78 6.79 14.76 -10.75
C GLU A 78 6.78 16.05 -9.91
N LYS A 79 6.75 15.92 -8.59
CA LYS A 79 6.50 17.03 -7.65
C LYS A 79 7.72 17.42 -6.83
N GLY A 80 8.79 16.63 -6.86
CA GLY A 80 9.99 16.86 -6.06
C GLY A 80 9.89 16.39 -4.61
N CYS A 81 8.74 15.88 -4.15
CA CYS A 81 8.55 15.39 -2.79
C CYS A 81 7.51 14.25 -2.72
N ASN A 82 7.65 13.42 -1.69
CA ASN A 82 6.62 12.43 -1.33
C ASN A 82 5.67 13.04 -0.29
N PRO A 83 4.37 12.70 -0.32
CA PRO A 83 3.44 13.07 0.73
C PRO A 83 3.87 12.46 2.06
N SER A 84 3.70 13.22 3.15
CA SER A 84 3.98 12.74 4.51
C SER A 84 2.80 11.93 5.00
N PHE A 85 3.00 10.66 5.33
CA PHE A 85 1.94 9.84 5.91
C PHE A 85 2.01 9.84 7.44
N PRO A 86 0.86 9.72 8.13
CA PRO A 86 0.85 9.55 9.60
C PRO A 86 1.73 8.40 10.07
N VAL A 87 1.78 7.30 9.31
CA VAL A 87 2.64 6.15 9.60
C VAL A 87 4.13 6.50 9.57
N ASP A 88 4.56 7.49 8.80
CA ASP A 88 5.96 7.91 8.77
C ASP A 88 6.36 8.62 10.06
N HIS A 89 5.42 9.34 10.68
CA HIS A 89 5.60 9.96 11.99
C HIS A 89 5.59 8.94 13.12
N LEU A 90 4.75 7.90 13.03
CA LEU A 90 4.75 6.80 13.98
C LEU A 90 6.06 5.99 13.88
N LYS A 91 6.47 5.63 12.65
CA LYS A 91 7.68 4.83 12.41
C LYS A 91 8.98 5.52 12.81
N LYS A 92 9.04 6.85 12.85
CA LYS A 92 10.24 7.58 13.29
C LYS A 92 10.69 7.21 14.71
N ASN A 93 9.73 6.82 15.57
CA ASN A 93 10.00 6.43 16.95
C ASN A 93 9.92 4.91 17.17
N LEU A 94 9.57 4.13 16.15
CA LEU A 94 9.61 2.66 16.26
C LEU A 94 11.04 2.17 15.97
N LEU A 95 11.61 1.45 16.93
CA LEU A 95 12.76 0.59 16.69
C LEU A 95 12.36 -0.41 15.60
N THR A 96 13.04 -0.38 14.45
CA THR A 96 12.98 -1.47 13.46
C THR A 96 13.67 -2.69 14.05
N ILE A 97 12.94 -3.41 14.88
CA ILE A 97 13.38 -4.70 15.41
C ILE A 97 12.97 -5.73 14.38
N HIS A 98 13.95 -6.45 13.83
CA HIS A 98 13.68 -7.51 12.88
C HIS A 98 12.88 -8.62 13.59
N PRO A 99 11.87 -9.26 12.97
CA PRO A 99 11.05 -10.29 13.63
C PRO A 99 11.85 -11.50 14.16
N THR A 100 13.06 -11.69 13.65
CA THR A 100 14.01 -12.75 14.06
C THR A 100 15.00 -12.29 15.13
N ASP A 101 15.01 -11.01 15.48
CA ASP A 101 15.88 -10.48 16.52
C ASP A 101 15.42 -11.01 17.89
N LYS A 102 16.37 -11.45 18.72
CA LYS A 102 16.07 -11.93 20.08
C LYS A 102 15.31 -10.89 20.89
N TYR A 103 15.60 -9.61 20.63
CA TYR A 103 14.93 -8.50 21.30
C TYR A 103 13.43 -8.42 20.97
N PHE A 104 13.01 -8.81 19.75
CA PHE A 104 11.58 -8.86 19.36
C PHE A 104 10.84 -9.96 20.12
N HIS A 105 11.46 -11.14 20.21
CA HIS A 105 10.90 -12.27 20.94
C HIS A 105 10.71 -11.94 22.43
N ASP A 106 11.66 -11.23 23.05
CA ASP A 106 11.58 -10.83 24.45
C ASP A 106 10.55 -9.71 24.71
N ILE A 107 10.22 -8.90 23.70
CA ILE A 107 9.11 -7.94 23.79
C ILE A 107 7.77 -8.66 23.68
N CYS A 108 7.58 -9.52 22.67
CA CYS A 108 6.34 -10.28 22.51
C CYS A 108 6.03 -11.13 23.74
N LYS A 109 7.05 -11.76 24.34
CA LYS A 109 6.86 -12.57 25.55
C LYS A 109 6.39 -11.72 26.73
N ARG A 110 6.94 -10.51 26.91
CA ARG A 110 6.52 -9.59 27.97
C ARG A 110 5.11 -9.06 27.77
N GLU A 111 4.72 -8.75 26.54
CA GLU A 111 3.34 -8.34 26.25
C GLU A 111 2.35 -9.48 26.53
N CYS A 112 2.65 -10.71 26.12
CA CYS A 112 1.82 -11.88 26.45
C CYS A 112 1.68 -12.11 27.96
N ASP A 113 2.76 -11.97 28.74
CA ASP A 113 2.73 -12.14 30.19
C ASP A 113 1.92 -11.02 30.88
N THR A 114 1.90 -9.82 30.30
CA THR A 114 1.14 -8.67 30.81
C THR A 114 -0.34 -8.83 30.51
N ASP A 115 -0.68 -9.24 29.29
CA ASP A 115 -2.06 -9.52 28.88
C ASP A 115 -2.67 -10.66 29.71
N ALA A 116 -1.89 -11.71 29.99
CA ALA A 116 -2.34 -12.81 30.84
C ALA A 116 -2.66 -12.36 32.27
N LYS A 117 -1.90 -11.40 32.82
CA LYS A 117 -2.15 -10.82 34.14
C LYS A 117 -3.38 -9.92 34.15
N CYS A 118 -3.54 -9.05 33.15
CA CYS A 118 -4.73 -8.20 33.04
C CYS A 118 -6.02 -9.02 32.85
N ILE A 119 -5.96 -10.15 32.14
CA ILE A 119 -7.10 -11.07 32.01
C ILE A 119 -7.40 -11.79 33.32
N ALA A 120 -6.39 -12.10 34.13
CA ALA A 120 -6.58 -12.72 35.44
C ALA A 120 -7.19 -11.73 36.45
N GLU A 121 -6.71 -10.49 36.47
CA GLU A 121 -7.25 -9.41 37.32
C GLU A 121 -8.68 -9.02 36.92
N ALA A 122 -9.05 -9.13 35.64
CA ALA A 122 -10.41 -8.86 35.18
C ALA A 122 -11.42 -10.00 35.47
N LYS A 123 -10.95 -11.14 36.01
CA LYS A 123 -11.79 -12.29 36.39
C LYS A 123 -12.03 -12.43 37.90
N GLU A 124 -11.37 -11.61 38.72
CA GLU A 124 -11.73 -11.36 40.13
C GLU A 124 -12.78 -10.24 40.23
#